data_AF-A0A0A7PG01-F1
#
_entry.id   AF-A0A0A7PG01-F1
#
_cell.length_a   1.000
_cell.length_b   1.000
_cell.length_c   1.000
_cell.angle_alpha   90.00
_cell.angle_beta   90.00
_cell.angle_gamma   90.00
#
_symmetry.space_group_name_H-M   'P 1'
#
loop_
_entity.id
_entity.type
_entity.pdbx_description
1 polymer ?
#
loop_
_entity_poly.entity_id
_entity_poly.type
_entity_poly.pdbx_seq_one_letter_code
_entity_poly.pdbx_strand_id
1 'polypeptide(L)'
;MDQGRVTPIRACTIEKTLRTPVNFIVHSLHEVNDGLAHGRLFFMEIKKDGIALHEADDTDLHTPRPKTPEQALEAAREYFEDHYPGAIVWLNTSRDLAKQKRHKEAAFLLHQATERLYAGLLPTLTYYTPYNHSIAFLRTLAERLDRRLYGIWPEPSRRERAKLQKLKEAHTMARYSKHYRIGEEELA
;
A
#
# COMPACT_ATOMS: atom_id res chain seq x y z
N MET A 1 32.43 21.32 10.91
CA MET A 1 31.54 20.83 11.99
C MET A 1 30.33 20.24 11.30
N ASP A 2 30.33 18.91 11.22
CA ASP A 2 29.37 18.10 10.46
C ASP A 2 28.15 17.82 11.36
N GLN A 3 27.02 18.45 11.08
CA GLN A 3 25.74 18.10 11.70
C GLN A 3 24.96 17.24 10.70
N GLY A 4 25.22 15.94 10.78
CA GLY A 4 24.53 14.92 10.01
C GLY A 4 23.03 14.99 10.22
N ARG A 5 22.29 15.25 9.12
CA ARG A 5 20.85 15.03 9.06
C ARG A 5 20.59 13.53 9.21
N VAL A 6 20.21 13.12 10.40
CA VAL A 6 19.72 11.76 10.65
C VAL A 6 18.30 11.69 10.10
N THR A 7 18.13 11.01 8.97
CA THR A 7 16.83 10.67 8.42
C THR A 7 16.09 9.76 9.42
N PRO A 8 14.82 10.02 9.78
CA PRO A 8 14.10 9.32 10.87
C PRO A 8 14.00 7.79 10.73
N ILE A 9 14.18 7.25 9.52
CA ILE A 9 14.25 5.80 9.25
C ILE A 9 15.45 5.15 9.98
N ARG A 10 16.56 5.87 10.17
CA ARG A 10 17.74 5.37 10.90
C ARG A 10 17.50 5.26 12.41
N ALA A 11 16.75 6.19 13.01
CA ALA A 11 16.47 6.17 14.45
C ALA A 11 15.66 4.92 14.86
N CYS A 12 14.68 4.52 14.04
CA CYS A 12 13.88 3.32 14.30
C CYS A 12 14.69 2.01 14.15
N THR A 13 15.64 1.99 13.22
CA THR A 13 16.35 0.76 12.82
C THR A 13 17.61 0.49 13.66
N ILE A 14 18.24 1.53 14.24
CA ILE A 14 19.51 1.41 14.95
C ILE A 14 19.35 1.52 16.47
N GLU A 15 18.44 2.35 16.97
CA GLU A 15 18.38 2.69 18.41
C GLU A 15 17.27 1.99 19.20
N LYS A 16 16.32 1.29 18.53
CA LYS A 16 15.15 0.65 19.17
C LYS A 16 14.35 1.58 20.10
N THR A 17 14.37 2.89 19.85
CA THR A 17 13.79 3.91 20.76
C THR A 17 12.26 3.99 20.69
N LEU A 18 11.64 3.40 19.66
CA LEU A 18 10.19 3.40 19.46
C LEU A 18 9.62 1.99 19.67
N ARG A 19 8.79 1.81 20.71
CA ARG A 19 8.05 0.55 20.95
C ARG A 19 7.03 0.25 19.86
N THR A 20 6.45 1.29 19.26
CA THR A 20 5.47 1.17 18.19
C THR A 20 6.07 1.73 16.90
N PRO A 21 6.23 0.90 15.85
CA PRO A 21 6.73 1.38 14.57
C PRO A 21 5.72 2.38 13.97
N VAL A 22 6.21 3.55 13.57
CA VAL A 22 5.42 4.58 12.87
C VAL A 22 5.79 4.59 11.39
N ASN A 23 4.79 4.77 10.52
CA ASN A 23 5.00 4.97 9.09
C ASN A 23 4.72 6.42 8.76
N PHE A 24 5.63 7.05 8.01
CA PHE A 24 5.45 8.42 7.54
C PHE A 24 4.85 8.41 6.14
N ILE A 25 3.85 9.25 5.92
CA ILE A 25 3.40 9.67 4.60
C ILE A 25 3.89 11.11 4.46
N VAL A 26 4.72 11.36 3.46
CA VAL A 26 5.37 12.65 3.25
C VAL A 26 4.85 13.23 1.95
N HIS A 27 4.36 14.47 2.02
CA HIS A 27 3.91 15.25 0.87
C HIS A 27 4.49 16.65 0.93
N SER A 28 4.76 17.22 -0.23
CA SER A 28 5.02 18.67 -0.33
C SER A 28 3.72 19.45 -0.11
N LEU A 29 3.83 20.72 0.31
CA LEU A 29 2.67 21.60 0.43
C LEU A 29 1.88 21.70 -0.89
N HIS A 30 2.61 21.70 -2.01
CA HIS A 30 2.01 21.70 -3.35
C HIS A 30 1.16 20.44 -3.61
N GLU A 31 1.66 19.24 -3.28
CA GLU A 31 0.92 17.99 -3.43
C GLU A 31 -0.33 17.94 -2.54
N VAL A 32 -0.24 18.48 -1.32
CA VAL A 32 -1.40 18.58 -0.41
C VAL A 32 -2.45 19.51 -1.02
N ASN A 33 -2.05 20.70 -1.47
CA ASN A 33 -2.96 21.67 -2.09
C ASN A 33 -3.57 21.17 -3.40
N ASP A 34 -2.80 20.44 -4.22
CA ASP A 34 -3.30 19.74 -5.40
C ASP A 34 -4.35 18.69 -5.03
N GLY A 35 -4.07 17.89 -4.00
CA GLY A 35 -4.99 16.88 -3.50
C GLY A 35 -6.31 17.48 -3.00
N LEU A 36 -6.26 18.61 -2.30
CA LEU A 36 -7.42 19.35 -1.84
C LEU A 36 -8.22 19.93 -3.01
N ALA A 37 -7.54 20.47 -4.03
CA ALA A 37 -8.17 21.01 -5.23
C ALA A 37 -8.87 19.93 -6.08
N HIS A 38 -8.36 18.70 -6.05
CA HIS A 38 -8.95 17.55 -6.75
C HIS A 38 -9.94 16.74 -5.92
N GLY A 39 -10.21 17.16 -4.67
CA GLY A 39 -11.17 16.49 -3.79
C GLY A 39 -10.73 15.10 -3.33
N ARG A 40 -9.42 14.86 -3.20
CA ARG A 40 -8.89 13.58 -2.73
C ARG A 40 -9.21 13.40 -1.25
N LEU A 41 -9.98 12.35 -0.92
CA LEU A 41 -10.54 12.14 0.41
C LEU A 41 -9.48 12.17 1.50
N PHE A 42 -8.33 11.53 1.25
CA PHE A 42 -7.20 11.48 2.17
C PHE A 42 -6.77 12.87 2.68
N PHE A 43 -6.61 13.86 1.78
CA PHE A 43 -6.20 15.21 2.19
C PHE A 43 -7.33 16.02 2.80
N MET A 44 -8.58 15.77 2.38
CA MET A 44 -9.74 16.42 2.99
C MET A 44 -9.92 16.00 4.45
N GLU A 45 -9.76 14.71 4.75
CA GLU A 45 -9.80 14.20 6.12
C GLU A 45 -8.66 14.74 6.97
N ILE A 46 -7.43 14.84 6.42
CA ILE A 46 -6.30 15.47 7.13
C ILE A 46 -6.60 16.93 7.47
N LYS A 47 -7.11 17.72 6.51
CA LYS A 47 -7.43 19.13 6.77
C LYS A 47 -8.56 19.31 7.79
N LYS A 48 -9.51 18.37 7.83
CA LYS A 48 -10.68 18.45 8.71
C LYS A 48 -10.41 17.95 10.13
N ASP A 49 -9.79 16.77 10.25
CA ASP A 49 -9.66 16.01 11.50
C ASP A 49 -8.20 15.87 11.96
N GLY A 50 -7.24 16.37 11.18
CA GLY A 50 -5.81 16.31 11.50
C GLY A 50 -5.43 17.19 12.69
N ILE A 51 -4.48 16.70 13.49
CA ILE A 51 -3.91 17.42 14.63
C ILE A 51 -2.53 17.94 14.22
N ALA A 52 -2.38 19.26 14.18
CA ALA A 52 -1.08 19.89 13.93
C ALA A 52 -0.14 19.63 15.12
N LEU A 53 0.98 18.95 14.87
CA LEU A 53 2.01 18.71 15.89
C LEU A 53 3.11 19.77 15.83
N HIS A 54 3.36 20.32 14.64
CA HIS A 54 4.38 21.33 14.39
C HIS A 54 4.04 22.08 13.09
N GLU A 55 4.31 23.38 13.09
CA GLU A 55 4.12 24.28 11.96
C GLU A 55 5.36 25.15 11.84
N ALA A 56 5.96 25.17 10.65
CA ALA A 56 7.18 25.93 10.36
C ALA A 56 6.93 27.09 9.38
N ASP A 57 5.76 27.11 8.75
CA ASP A 57 5.30 28.08 7.75
C ASP A 57 3.79 28.28 7.99
N ASP A 58 3.34 29.53 8.03
CA ASP A 58 1.95 29.93 8.32
C ASP A 58 1.08 29.94 7.04
N THR A 59 1.53 29.33 5.94
CA THR A 59 0.79 29.26 4.69
C THR A 59 -0.44 28.35 4.81
N ASP A 60 -1.63 28.93 4.66
CA ASP A 60 -2.90 28.20 4.71
C ASP A 60 -3.05 27.12 3.63
N LEU A 61 -3.60 25.97 4.03
CA LEU A 61 -4.03 24.92 3.09
C LEU A 61 -5.22 25.38 2.25
N HIS A 62 -5.26 25.00 0.98
CA HIS A 62 -6.36 25.32 0.07
C HIS A 62 -7.73 24.79 0.55
N THR A 63 -8.81 25.49 0.19
CA THR A 63 -10.16 25.00 0.46
C THR A 63 -10.44 23.73 -0.34
N PRO A 64 -10.86 22.61 0.30
CA PRO A 64 -11.20 21.39 -0.40
C PRO A 64 -12.30 21.61 -1.44
N ARG A 65 -12.16 20.97 -2.60
CA ARG A 65 -13.19 20.94 -3.65
C ARG A 65 -13.66 19.50 -3.84
N PRO A 66 -14.72 19.06 -3.12
CA PRO A 66 -15.23 17.70 -3.29
C PRO A 66 -15.75 17.51 -4.71
N LYS A 67 -15.54 16.30 -5.25
CA LYS A 67 -16.07 15.92 -6.56
C LYS A 67 -17.59 15.82 -6.51
N THR A 68 -18.25 16.09 -7.64
CA THR A 68 -19.68 15.74 -7.80
C THR A 68 -19.82 14.21 -7.84
N PRO A 69 -21.02 13.66 -7.55
CA PRO A 69 -21.26 12.21 -7.64
C PRO A 69 -20.88 11.62 -9.00
N GLU A 70 -21.10 12.35 -10.10
CA GLU A 70 -20.78 11.92 -11.46
C GLU A 70 -19.26 11.86 -11.69
N GLN A 71 -18.53 12.92 -11.29
CA GLN A 71 -17.07 12.96 -11.36
C GLN A 71 -16.42 11.90 -10.46
N ALA A 72 -17.02 11.64 -9.31
CA ALA A 72 -16.60 10.63 -8.37
C ALA A 72 -16.72 9.22 -8.97
N LEU A 73 -17.84 8.94 -9.64
CA LEU A 73 -18.09 7.69 -10.34
C LEU A 73 -17.14 7.48 -11.53
N GLU A 74 -16.95 8.52 -12.34
CA GLU A 74 -16.05 8.48 -13.50
C GLU A 74 -14.62 8.17 -13.08
N ALA A 75 -14.07 8.92 -12.12
CA ALA A 75 -12.72 8.69 -11.61
C ALA A 75 -12.56 7.29 -10.99
N ALA A 76 -13.53 6.84 -10.19
CA ALA A 76 -13.48 5.52 -9.58
C ALA A 76 -13.47 4.39 -10.64
N ARG A 77 -14.23 4.54 -11.72
CA ARG A 77 -14.23 3.60 -12.85
C ARG A 77 -12.88 3.57 -13.55
N GLU A 78 -12.32 4.74 -13.87
CA GLU A 78 -11.01 4.84 -14.52
C GLU A 78 -9.92 4.15 -13.70
N TYR A 79 -9.84 4.40 -12.39
CA TYR A 79 -8.86 3.74 -11.53
C TYR A 79 -9.04 2.23 -11.48
N PHE A 80 -10.28 1.75 -11.37
CA PHE A 80 -10.59 0.33 -11.35
C PHE A 80 -10.21 -0.34 -12.68
N GLU A 81 -10.59 0.25 -13.81
CA GLU A 81 -10.36 -0.29 -15.15
C GLU A 81 -8.87 -0.29 -15.54
N ASP A 82 -8.07 0.66 -15.04
CA ASP A 82 -6.63 0.67 -15.26
C ASP A 82 -5.89 -0.42 -14.45
N HIS A 83 -6.33 -0.67 -13.21
CA HIS A 83 -5.58 -1.54 -12.29
C HIS A 83 -6.05 -2.99 -12.33
N TYR A 84 -7.36 -3.22 -12.27
CA TYR A 84 -7.94 -4.55 -12.05
C TYR A 84 -7.62 -5.54 -13.17
N PRO A 85 -7.79 -5.22 -14.47
CA PRO A 85 -7.50 -6.16 -15.55
C PRO A 85 -6.04 -6.64 -15.53
N GLY A 86 -5.09 -5.71 -15.33
CA GLY A 86 -3.67 -6.04 -15.22
C GLY A 86 -3.37 -6.94 -14.01
N ALA A 87 -4.03 -6.71 -12.88
CA ALA A 87 -3.85 -7.55 -11.70
C ALA A 87 -4.37 -8.97 -11.93
N ILE A 88 -5.49 -9.13 -12.64
CA ILE A 88 -6.06 -10.44 -13.00
C ILE A 88 -5.14 -11.20 -13.96
N VAL A 89 -4.52 -10.52 -14.94
CA VAL A 89 -3.52 -11.14 -15.81
C VAL A 89 -2.39 -11.75 -14.96
N TRP A 90 -1.82 -10.98 -14.03
CA TRP A 90 -0.73 -11.46 -13.18
C TRP A 90 -1.15 -12.59 -12.24
N LEU A 91 -2.37 -12.53 -11.69
CA LEU A 91 -2.92 -13.62 -10.87
C LEU A 91 -3.06 -14.91 -11.67
N ASN A 92 -3.59 -14.83 -12.90
CA ASN A 92 -3.74 -15.99 -13.76
C ASN A 92 -2.38 -16.56 -14.16
N THR A 93 -1.43 -15.72 -14.55
CA THR A 93 -0.05 -16.15 -14.85
C THR A 93 0.62 -16.80 -13.64
N SER A 94 0.42 -16.24 -12.43
CA SER A 94 0.89 -16.86 -11.18
C SER A 94 0.35 -18.28 -11.00
N ARG A 95 -0.96 -18.48 -11.20
CA ARG A 95 -1.60 -19.79 -11.09
C ARG A 95 -1.04 -20.79 -12.11
N ASP A 96 -0.80 -20.35 -13.34
CA ASP A 96 -0.25 -21.23 -14.37
C ASP A 96 1.21 -21.61 -14.10
N LEU A 97 2.02 -20.68 -13.58
CA LEU A 97 3.38 -20.97 -13.12
C LEU A 97 3.39 -21.94 -11.94
N ALA A 98 2.43 -21.84 -11.03
CA ALA A 98 2.30 -22.77 -9.91
C ALA A 98 2.04 -24.19 -10.40
N LYS A 99 1.14 -24.39 -11.39
CA LYS A 99 0.87 -25.69 -12.03
C LYS A 99 2.12 -26.27 -12.71
N GLN A 100 2.98 -25.41 -13.27
CA GLN A 100 4.26 -25.79 -13.87
C GLN A 100 5.36 -26.05 -12.83
N LYS A 101 5.06 -26.05 -11.54
CA LYS A 101 6.02 -26.19 -10.43
C LYS A 101 7.08 -25.08 -10.38
N ARG A 102 6.80 -23.93 -11.01
CA ARG A 102 7.64 -22.72 -10.99
C ARG A 102 7.25 -21.83 -9.82
N HIS A 103 7.36 -22.37 -8.61
CA HIS A 103 6.77 -21.80 -7.41
C HIS A 103 7.35 -20.44 -7.01
N LYS A 104 8.63 -20.16 -7.30
CA LYS A 104 9.24 -18.86 -6.99
C LYS A 104 8.64 -17.75 -7.84
N GLU A 105 8.56 -17.98 -9.16
CA GLU A 105 8.00 -17.02 -10.10
C GLU A 105 6.49 -16.86 -9.91
N ALA A 106 5.79 -17.94 -9.57
CA ALA A 106 4.39 -17.88 -9.15
C ALA A 106 4.22 -16.95 -7.93
N ALA A 107 4.98 -17.17 -6.85
CA ALA A 107 4.91 -16.34 -5.65
C ALA A 107 5.22 -14.85 -5.93
N PHE A 108 6.20 -14.59 -6.80
CA PHE A 108 6.54 -13.24 -7.23
C PHE A 108 5.35 -12.57 -7.95
N LEU A 109 4.74 -13.24 -8.93
CA LEU A 109 3.58 -12.67 -9.64
C LEU A 109 2.35 -12.55 -8.75
N LEU A 110 2.14 -13.46 -7.79
CA LEU A 110 1.08 -13.33 -6.80
C LEU A 110 1.27 -12.07 -5.93
N HIS A 111 2.51 -11.77 -5.53
CA HIS A 111 2.82 -10.54 -4.83
C HIS A 111 2.47 -9.33 -5.68
N GLN A 112 2.94 -9.29 -6.93
CA GLN A 112 2.69 -8.17 -7.84
C GLN A 112 1.19 -7.99 -8.11
N ALA A 113 0.43 -9.07 -8.28
CA ALA A 113 -1.02 -9.02 -8.43
C ALA A 113 -1.70 -8.42 -7.19
N THR A 114 -1.29 -8.87 -6.00
CA THR A 114 -1.81 -8.37 -4.72
C THR A 114 -1.51 -6.89 -4.53
N GLU A 115 -0.28 -6.48 -4.79
CA GLU A 115 0.15 -5.07 -4.74
C GLU A 115 -0.69 -4.21 -5.67
N ARG A 116 -0.87 -4.63 -6.93
CA ARG A 116 -1.65 -3.91 -7.93
C ARG A 116 -3.13 -3.81 -7.56
N LEU A 117 -3.71 -4.84 -6.95
CA LEU A 117 -5.09 -4.81 -6.45
C LEU A 117 -5.25 -3.75 -5.36
N TYR A 118 -4.34 -3.67 -4.40
CA TYR A 118 -4.40 -2.61 -3.38
C TYR A 118 -4.13 -1.22 -3.98
N ALA A 119 -3.16 -1.11 -4.88
CA ALA A 119 -2.83 0.13 -5.56
C ALA A 119 -3.98 0.67 -6.43
N GLY A 120 -4.87 -0.20 -6.92
CA GLY A 120 -6.11 0.18 -7.61
C GLY A 120 -7.30 0.41 -6.68
N LEU A 121 -7.40 -0.35 -5.59
CA LEU A 121 -8.47 -0.21 -4.60
C LEU A 121 -8.44 1.14 -3.86
N LEU A 122 -7.26 1.55 -3.37
CA LEU A 122 -7.10 2.80 -2.62
C LEU A 122 -7.55 4.05 -3.41
N PRO A 123 -7.13 4.28 -4.66
CA PRO A 123 -7.56 5.44 -5.43
C PRO A 123 -9.01 5.32 -5.91
N THR A 124 -9.52 4.10 -6.12
CA THR A 124 -10.95 3.89 -6.41
C THR A 124 -11.84 4.38 -5.25
N LEU A 125 -11.40 4.19 -4.01
CA LEU A 125 -12.17 4.58 -2.81
C LEU A 125 -11.84 5.98 -2.28
N THR A 126 -10.62 6.46 -2.47
CA THR A 126 -10.11 7.67 -1.79
C THR A 126 -9.48 8.70 -2.73
N TYR A 127 -9.34 8.36 -4.02
CA TYR A 127 -8.58 9.12 -5.02
C TYR A 127 -7.11 9.36 -4.65
N TYR A 128 -6.56 8.48 -3.82
CA TYR A 128 -5.20 8.57 -3.34
C TYR A 128 -4.55 7.18 -3.26
N THR A 129 -3.31 7.10 -3.73
CA THR A 129 -2.42 5.96 -3.50
C THR A 129 -1.09 6.49 -2.96
N PRO A 130 -0.61 5.99 -1.81
CA PRO A 130 0.70 6.38 -1.31
C PRO A 130 1.81 5.81 -2.20
N TYR A 131 2.96 6.49 -2.24
CA TYR A 131 4.16 5.98 -2.91
C TYR A 131 4.86 4.91 -2.05
N ASN A 132 4.21 3.75 -1.88
CA ASN A 132 4.73 2.63 -1.12
C ASN A 132 4.19 1.30 -1.67
N HIS A 133 5.10 0.43 -2.08
CA HIS A 133 4.81 -0.87 -2.71
C HIS A 133 4.67 -2.02 -1.68
N SER A 134 4.79 -1.74 -0.38
CA SER A 134 4.64 -2.73 0.67
C SER A 134 3.19 -3.17 0.81
N ILE A 135 2.90 -4.43 0.47
CA ILE A 135 1.58 -5.04 0.69
C ILE A 135 1.09 -4.85 2.13
N ALA A 136 1.97 -4.96 3.14
CA ALA A 136 1.55 -4.80 4.54
C ALA A 136 1.09 -3.38 4.85
N PHE A 137 1.75 -2.38 4.27
CA PHE A 137 1.37 -0.99 4.41
C PHE A 137 0.05 -0.70 3.68
N LEU A 138 -0.04 -1.12 2.41
CA LEU A 138 -1.23 -0.95 1.58
C LEU A 138 -2.46 -1.66 2.17
N ARG A 139 -2.28 -2.88 2.68
CA ARG A 139 -3.31 -3.65 3.40
C ARG A 139 -3.82 -2.88 4.61
N THR A 140 -2.93 -2.33 5.43
CA THR A 140 -3.32 -1.57 6.64
C THR A 140 -4.19 -0.36 6.27
N LEU A 141 -3.88 0.33 5.17
CA LEU A 141 -4.70 1.44 4.68
C LEU A 141 -6.05 0.95 4.18
N ALA A 142 -6.06 -0.11 3.37
CA ALA A 142 -7.29 -0.67 2.82
C ALA A 142 -8.25 -1.17 3.93
N GLU A 143 -7.73 -1.89 4.92
CA GLU A 143 -8.52 -2.40 6.05
C GLU A 143 -9.16 -1.30 6.91
N ARG A 144 -8.56 -0.11 6.96
CA ARG A 144 -9.15 1.06 7.63
C ARG A 144 -10.35 1.64 6.87
N LEU A 145 -10.39 1.49 5.55
CA LEU A 145 -11.48 1.96 4.70
C LEU A 145 -12.69 1.03 4.77
N ASP A 146 -12.47 -0.28 4.80
CA ASP A 146 -13.56 -1.27 4.84
C ASP A 146 -13.20 -2.50 5.67
N ARG A 147 -14.01 -2.74 6.71
CA ARG A 147 -13.83 -3.86 7.63
C ARG A 147 -13.95 -5.23 6.96
N ARG A 148 -14.61 -5.32 5.81
CA ARG A 148 -14.74 -6.58 5.04
C ARG A 148 -13.38 -7.08 4.56
N LEU A 149 -12.39 -6.19 4.40
CA LEU A 149 -11.05 -6.54 3.93
C LEU A 149 -10.19 -7.24 4.99
N TYR A 150 -10.52 -7.11 6.28
CA TYR A 150 -9.84 -7.86 7.34
C TYR A 150 -9.95 -9.38 7.14
N GLY A 151 -11.05 -9.85 6.54
CA GLY A 151 -11.30 -11.26 6.29
C GLY A 151 -10.49 -11.87 5.15
N ILE A 152 -9.81 -11.07 4.32
CA ILE A 152 -9.08 -11.56 3.15
C ILE A 152 -7.81 -12.31 3.55
N TRP A 153 -7.12 -11.83 4.58
CA TRP A 153 -5.89 -12.42 5.10
C TRP A 153 -6.09 -12.83 6.56
N PRO A 154 -6.82 -13.94 6.81
CA PRO A 154 -7.02 -14.42 8.17
C PRO A 154 -5.67 -14.81 8.79
N GLU A 155 -5.43 -14.38 10.03
CA GLU A 155 -4.23 -14.73 10.81
C GLU A 155 -4.49 -15.62 12.04
N PRO A 156 -5.52 -16.51 12.09
CA PRO A 156 -5.79 -17.28 13.29
C PRO A 156 -4.69 -18.30 13.61
N SER A 157 -3.95 -18.79 12.62
CA SER A 157 -2.87 -19.76 12.81
C SER A 157 -1.47 -19.19 12.54
N ARG A 158 -0.44 -19.83 13.14
CA ARG A 158 0.97 -19.58 12.79
C ARG A 158 1.25 -19.87 11.31
N ARG A 159 0.51 -20.81 10.72
CA ARG A 159 0.68 -21.25 9.33
C ARG A 159 0.22 -20.17 8.34
N GLU A 160 -0.93 -19.55 8.55
CA GLU A 160 -1.42 -18.48 7.66
C GLU A 160 -0.53 -17.24 7.72
N ARG A 161 -0.08 -16.85 8.93
CA ARG A 161 0.92 -15.78 9.09
C ARG A 161 2.20 -16.08 8.33
N ALA A 162 2.67 -17.33 8.34
CA ALA A 162 3.85 -17.73 7.58
C ALA A 162 3.61 -17.64 6.05
N LYS A 163 2.43 -18.01 5.55
CA LYS A 163 2.08 -17.88 4.12
C LYS A 163 2.11 -16.42 3.67
N LEU A 164 1.47 -15.51 4.41
CA LEU A 164 1.48 -14.09 4.10
C LEU A 164 2.91 -13.51 4.15
N GLN A 165 3.71 -13.93 5.14
CA GLN A 165 5.09 -13.48 5.25
C GLN A 165 5.93 -13.92 4.04
N LYS A 166 5.77 -15.16 3.57
CA LYS A 166 6.42 -15.64 2.34
C LYS A 166 5.99 -14.83 1.12
N LEU A 167 4.69 -14.54 0.99
CA LEU A 167 4.17 -13.70 -0.10
C LEU A 167 4.84 -12.32 -0.09
N LYS A 168 4.95 -11.67 1.07
CA LYS A 168 5.63 -10.38 1.22
C LYS A 168 7.11 -10.46 0.81
N GLU A 169 7.80 -11.50 1.24
CA GLU A 169 9.21 -11.73 0.91
C GLU A 169 9.43 -12.04 -0.58
N ALA A 170 8.43 -12.57 -1.29
CA ALA A 170 8.57 -12.98 -2.68
C ALA A 170 9.06 -11.85 -3.61
N HIS A 171 8.66 -10.60 -3.38
CA HIS A 171 9.08 -9.46 -4.21
C HIS A 171 10.61 -9.29 -4.28
N THR A 172 11.29 -9.47 -3.15
CA THR A 172 12.75 -9.34 -3.06
C THR A 172 13.45 -10.69 -3.18
N MET A 173 12.92 -11.73 -2.53
CA MET A 173 13.63 -12.98 -2.33
C MET A 173 13.43 -13.98 -3.48
N ALA A 174 12.28 -13.98 -4.15
CA ALA A 174 11.99 -15.00 -5.17
C ALA A 174 12.96 -14.94 -6.37
N ARG A 175 13.43 -13.72 -6.71
CA ARG A 175 14.34 -13.48 -7.83
C ARG A 175 15.81 -13.66 -7.46
N TYR A 176 16.21 -13.30 -6.24
CA TYR A 176 17.62 -13.17 -5.88
C TYR A 176 18.10 -14.21 -4.87
N SER A 177 17.21 -14.80 -4.05
CA SER A 177 17.60 -15.70 -2.98
C SER A 177 17.50 -17.17 -3.39
N LYS A 178 18.62 -17.88 -3.24
CA LYS A 178 18.65 -19.36 -3.32
C LYS A 178 17.89 -20.02 -2.17
N HIS A 179 17.78 -19.34 -1.03
CA HIS A 179 17.16 -19.87 0.19
C HIS A 179 15.64 -19.63 0.28
N TYR A 180 15.07 -18.82 -0.62
CA TYR A 180 13.61 -18.69 -0.69
C TYR A 180 12.98 -20.02 -1.08
N ARG A 181 12.13 -20.58 -0.22
CA ARG A 181 11.43 -21.85 -0.43
C ARG A 181 9.93 -21.65 -0.23
N ILE A 182 9.17 -21.96 -1.27
CA ILE A 182 7.71 -21.96 -1.23
C ILE A 182 7.19 -23.20 -1.97
N GLY A 183 6.25 -23.89 -1.35
CA GLY A 183 5.65 -25.13 -1.88
C GLY A 183 4.26 -24.92 -2.48
N GLU A 184 3.72 -25.97 -3.08
CA GLU A 184 2.38 -25.98 -3.67
C GLU A 184 1.28 -25.67 -2.65
N GLU A 185 1.32 -26.30 -1.46
CA GLU A 185 0.36 -26.04 -0.38
C GLU A 185 0.32 -24.57 0.10
N GLU A 186 1.39 -23.82 -0.14
CA GLU A 186 1.50 -22.42 0.24
C GLU A 186 0.99 -21.47 -0.85
N LEU A 187 0.90 -21.95 -2.09
CA LEU A 187 0.40 -21.23 -3.26
C LEU A 187 -1.04 -21.64 -3.66
N ALA A 188 -1.52 -22.77 -3.15
CA ALA A 188 -2.92 -23.21 -3.25
C ALA A 188 -3.80 -22.45 -2.25
#